data_AF-A0A5P8E811-F1
#
_entry.id   AF-A0A5P8E811-F1
#
_cell.length_a   1.000
_cell.length_b   1.000
_cell.length_c   1.000
_cell.angle_alpha   90.00
_cell.angle_beta   90.00
_cell.angle_gamma   90.00
#
_symmetry.space_group_name_H-M   'P 1'
#
loop_
_entity.id
_entity.type
_entity.pdbx_description
1 polymer ?
#
loop_
_entity_poly.entity_id
_entity_poly.type
_entity_poly.pdbx_seq_one_letter_code
_entity_poly.pdbx_strand_id
1 'polypeptide(L)'
;MFVTDQDYKIVIGDQALKVVSQVSLENRANAETEAVEEISGYLRPKYDTEAVFSATGTGRNRLVVMYTCDIALYHMAASAPQKMGMEIRKERYERAVKWLEGVQSGKIVPDLPLATDEDGNATGLPFTYGSQKPLRHNW
;
A
#
# COMPACT_ATOMS: atom_id res chain seq x y z
N MET A 1 -6.90 -1.35 -11.58
CA MET A 1 -6.44 -2.47 -10.73
C MET A 1 -4.95 -2.27 -10.50
N PHE A 2 -4.52 -2.07 -9.25
CA PHE A 2 -3.12 -1.71 -8.92
C PHE A 2 -2.16 -2.91 -9.04
N VAL A 3 -2.68 -4.11 -8.77
CA VAL A 3 -1.96 -5.39 -8.80
C VAL A 3 -2.39 -6.21 -10.02
N THR A 4 -1.46 -6.95 -10.63
CA THR A 4 -1.70 -7.83 -11.78
C THR A 4 -1.37 -9.29 -11.47
N ASP A 5 -1.82 -10.22 -12.32
CA ASP A 5 -1.49 -11.65 -12.20
C ASP A 5 0.02 -11.91 -12.18
N GLN A 6 0.78 -11.11 -12.93
CA GLN A 6 2.22 -11.20 -12.99
C GLN A 6 2.86 -10.79 -11.65
N ASP A 7 2.29 -9.81 -10.96
CA ASP A 7 2.76 -9.39 -9.65
C ASP A 7 2.57 -10.53 -8.61
N TYR A 8 1.42 -11.21 -8.62
CA TYR A 8 1.21 -12.40 -7.78
C TYR A 8 2.20 -13.53 -8.09
N LYS A 9 2.50 -13.76 -9.38
CA LYS A 9 3.47 -14.76 -9.80
C LYS A 9 4.88 -14.43 -9.31
N ILE A 10 5.29 -13.16 -9.34
CA ILE A 10 6.61 -12.73 -8.88
C ILE A 10 6.75 -12.89 -7.36
N VAL A 11 5.71 -12.57 -6.59
CA VAL A 11 5.80 -12.53 -5.11
C VAL A 11 5.81 -13.95 -4.51
N ILE A 12 5.06 -14.91 -5.05
CA ILE A 12 4.86 -16.23 -4.41
C ILE A 12 5.07 -17.43 -5.37
N GLY A 13 5.31 -17.19 -6.66
CA GLY A 13 5.52 -18.25 -7.64
C GLY A 13 4.23 -18.99 -8.05
N ASP A 14 4.38 -20.07 -8.83
CA ASP A 14 3.25 -20.76 -9.50
C ASP A 14 2.24 -21.43 -8.54
N GLN A 15 2.61 -21.63 -7.27
CA GLN A 15 1.77 -22.29 -6.28
C GLN A 15 0.65 -21.38 -5.73
N ALA A 16 0.89 -20.07 -5.69
CA ALA A 16 -0.14 -19.09 -5.34
C ALA A 16 -1.09 -18.80 -6.51
N LEU A 17 -0.61 -18.89 -7.75
CA LEU A 17 -1.47 -18.79 -8.93
C LEU A 17 -2.62 -19.81 -8.88
N LYS A 18 -2.37 -21.01 -8.34
CA LYS A 18 -3.43 -22.01 -8.12
C LYS A 18 -4.52 -21.51 -7.18
N VAL A 19 -4.14 -20.83 -6.09
CA VAL A 19 -5.11 -20.27 -5.13
C VAL A 19 -5.88 -19.11 -5.76
N VAL A 20 -5.18 -18.19 -6.43
CA VAL A 20 -5.81 -17.09 -7.18
C VAL A 20 -6.77 -17.62 -8.26
N SER A 21 -6.40 -18.70 -8.96
CA SER A 21 -7.24 -19.31 -10.00
C SER A 21 -8.45 -20.09 -9.48
N GLN A 22 -8.42 -20.51 -8.21
CA GLN A 22 -9.52 -21.24 -7.57
C GLN A 22 -10.54 -20.32 -6.90
N VAL A 23 -10.18 -19.06 -6.68
CA VAL A 23 -11.05 -18.04 -6.07
C VAL A 23 -11.87 -17.34 -7.15
N SER A 24 -13.12 -17.00 -6.86
CA SER A 24 -13.97 -16.24 -7.79
C SER A 24 -13.36 -14.86 -8.07
N LEU A 25 -13.58 -14.34 -9.28
CA LEU A 25 -13.13 -12.98 -9.65
C LEU A 25 -13.68 -11.90 -8.70
N GLU A 26 -14.90 -12.09 -8.19
CA GLU A 26 -15.52 -11.19 -7.21
C GLU A 26 -14.79 -11.22 -5.86
N ASN A 27 -14.50 -12.40 -5.30
CA ASN A 27 -13.78 -12.50 -4.02
C ASN A 27 -12.37 -11.94 -4.15
N ARG A 28 -11.74 -12.14 -5.31
CA ARG A 28 -10.43 -11.54 -5.60
C ARG A 28 -10.51 -10.01 -5.64
N ALA A 29 -11.47 -9.45 -6.37
CA ALA A 29 -11.65 -8.00 -6.45
C ALA A 29 -11.95 -7.38 -5.07
N ASN A 30 -12.75 -8.06 -4.25
CA ASN A 30 -13.02 -7.65 -2.88
C ASN A 30 -11.75 -7.69 -2.02
N ALA A 31 -11.00 -8.79 -2.05
CA ALA A 31 -9.76 -8.92 -1.28
C ALA A 31 -8.68 -7.89 -1.69
N GLU A 32 -8.60 -7.56 -2.98
CA GLU A 32 -7.71 -6.51 -3.46
C GLU A 32 -8.16 -5.12 -3.00
N THR A 33 -9.47 -4.86 -3.01
CA THR A 33 -10.03 -3.59 -2.53
C THR A 33 -9.82 -3.42 -1.02
N GLU A 34 -10.05 -4.48 -0.25
CA GLU A 34 -9.79 -4.53 1.20
C GLU A 34 -8.31 -4.29 1.50
N ALA A 35 -7.41 -4.94 0.75
CA ALA A 35 -5.96 -4.77 0.91
C ALA A 35 -5.50 -3.34 0.59
N VAL A 36 -6.05 -2.72 -0.46
CA VAL A 36 -5.76 -1.33 -0.82
C VAL A 36 -6.27 -0.39 0.26
N GLU A 37 -7.49 -0.57 0.74
CA GLU A 37 -8.06 0.29 1.79
C GLU A 37 -7.25 0.18 3.08
N GLU A 38 -6.86 -1.04 3.48
CA GLU A 38 -6.05 -1.31 4.66
C GLU A 38 -4.69 -0.60 4.59
N ILE A 39 -3.94 -0.78 3.50
CA ILE A 39 -2.65 -0.10 3.28
C ILE A 39 -2.87 1.42 3.24
N SER A 40 -3.92 1.89 2.59
CA SER A 40 -4.22 3.31 2.49
C SER A 40 -4.44 3.93 3.87
N GLY A 41 -5.08 3.22 4.81
CA GLY A 41 -5.30 3.69 6.17
C GLY A 41 -4.01 4.02 6.92
N TYR A 42 -2.94 3.24 6.71
CA TYR A 42 -1.64 3.49 7.31
C TYR A 42 -0.85 4.62 6.60
N LEU A 43 -1.06 4.82 5.31
CA LEU A 43 -0.31 5.76 4.47
C LEU A 43 -0.93 7.16 4.40
N ARG A 44 -2.26 7.28 4.44
CA ARG A 44 -3.02 8.55 4.36
C ARG A 44 -2.51 9.69 5.26
N PRO A 45 -1.97 9.45 6.47
CA PRO A 45 -1.46 10.54 7.30
C PRO A 45 -0.28 11.30 6.70
N LYS A 46 0.46 10.73 5.76
CA LYS A 46 1.70 11.34 5.20
C LYS A 46 1.77 11.33 3.68
N TYR A 47 1.15 10.36 3.04
CA TYR A 47 1.32 10.09 1.61
C TYR A 47 0.00 10.26 0.87
N ASP A 48 0.12 10.66 -0.39
CA ASP A 48 -1.01 10.71 -1.32
C ASP A 48 -1.32 9.29 -1.79
N THR A 49 -2.28 8.65 -1.12
CA THR A 49 -2.68 7.29 -1.45
C THR A 49 -3.34 7.18 -2.82
N GLU A 50 -4.00 8.24 -3.30
CA GLU A 50 -4.61 8.22 -4.63
C GLU A 50 -3.51 8.22 -5.71
N ALA A 51 -2.48 9.03 -5.56
CA ALA A 51 -1.31 9.00 -6.43
C ALA A 51 -0.54 7.66 -6.35
N VAL A 52 -0.40 7.08 -5.15
CA VAL A 52 0.26 5.78 -4.96
C VAL A 52 -0.46 4.67 -5.72
N PHE A 53 -1.77 4.55 -5.56
CA PHE A 53 -2.56 3.45 -6.11
C PHE A 53 -3.02 3.68 -7.57
N SER A 54 -2.97 4.92 -8.06
CA SER A 54 -3.19 5.24 -9.48
C SER A 54 -1.94 5.01 -10.35
N ALA A 55 -0.75 4.89 -9.76
CA ALA A 55 0.48 4.61 -10.50
C ALA A 55 0.39 3.28 -11.29
N THR A 56 0.96 3.26 -12.49
CA THR A 56 0.99 2.08 -13.37
C THR A 56 2.40 1.76 -13.86
N GLY A 57 2.62 0.52 -14.31
CA GLY A 57 3.90 0.10 -14.87
C GLY A 57 5.07 0.20 -13.88
N THR A 58 6.14 0.89 -14.27
CA THR A 58 7.36 1.10 -13.49
C THR A 58 7.26 2.22 -12.45
N GLY A 59 6.23 3.07 -12.52
CA GLY A 59 5.96 4.11 -11.53
C GLY A 59 5.37 3.58 -10.23
N ARG A 60 4.94 2.30 -10.22
CA ARG A 60 4.44 1.64 -9.01
C ARG A 60 5.58 1.36 -8.05
N ASN A 61 5.41 1.72 -6.79
CA ASN A 61 6.35 1.32 -5.76
C ASN A 61 6.30 -0.20 -5.56
N ARG A 62 7.41 -0.87 -5.87
CA ARG A 62 7.50 -2.35 -5.84
C ARG A 62 7.22 -2.95 -4.45
N LEU A 63 7.58 -2.25 -3.38
CA LEU A 63 7.29 -2.71 -2.02
C LEU A 63 5.80 -2.64 -1.73
N VAL A 64 5.13 -1.54 -2.13
CA VAL A 64 3.68 -1.41 -1.97
C VAL A 64 2.95 -2.48 -2.77
N VAL A 65 3.37 -2.74 -4.01
CA VAL A 65 2.81 -3.83 -4.84
C VAL A 65 2.96 -5.19 -4.12
N MET A 66 4.16 -5.49 -3.63
CA MET A 66 4.41 -6.75 -2.91
C MET A 66 3.52 -6.91 -1.67
N TYR A 67 3.41 -5.87 -0.84
CA TYR A 67 2.58 -5.94 0.37
C TYR A 67 1.08 -5.99 0.05
N THR A 68 0.63 -5.31 -1.01
CA THR A 68 -0.75 -5.40 -1.46
C THR A 68 -1.09 -6.82 -1.92
N CYS A 69 -0.17 -7.48 -2.64
CA CYS A 69 -0.31 -8.90 -3.01
C CYS A 69 -0.41 -9.81 -1.78
N ASP A 70 0.48 -9.63 -0.80
CA ASP A 70 0.54 -10.48 0.40
C ASP A 70 -0.74 -10.35 1.25
N ILE A 71 -1.26 -9.12 1.43
CA ILE A 71 -2.50 -8.86 2.18
C ILE A 71 -3.73 -9.39 1.41
N ALA A 72 -3.83 -9.13 0.10
CA ALA A 72 -4.93 -9.64 -0.71
C ALA A 72 -4.96 -11.18 -0.69
N LEU A 73 -3.80 -11.83 -0.76
CA LEU A 73 -3.71 -13.29 -0.67
C LEU A 73 -4.04 -13.84 0.71
N TYR A 74 -3.76 -13.09 1.76
CA TYR A 74 -4.20 -13.45 3.11
C TYR A 74 -5.73 -13.46 3.19
N HIS A 75 -6.39 -12.40 2.73
CA HIS A 75 -7.86 -12.30 2.71
C HIS A 75 -8.50 -13.39 1.83
N MET A 76 -7.93 -13.64 0.64
CA MET A 76 -8.36 -14.74 -0.24
C MET A 76 -8.20 -16.11 0.44
N ALA A 77 -7.04 -16.38 1.05
CA ALA A 77 -6.79 -17.67 1.70
C ALA A 77 -7.60 -17.87 2.99
N ALA A 78 -7.93 -16.80 3.71
CA ALA A 78 -8.81 -16.82 4.88
C ALA A 78 -10.26 -17.14 4.49
N SER A 79 -10.72 -16.67 3.33
CA SER A 79 -12.03 -16.99 2.77
C SER A 79 -12.12 -18.41 2.21
N ALA A 80 -10.99 -19.04 1.87
CA ALA A 80 -10.96 -20.36 1.26
C ALA A 80 -11.15 -21.50 2.30
N PRO A 81 -11.99 -22.51 2.01
CA PRO A 81 -12.33 -23.57 2.97
C PRO A 81 -11.14 -24.46 3.36
N GLN A 82 -10.13 -24.57 2.49
CA GLN A 82 -9.04 -25.53 2.67
C GLN A 82 -7.86 -24.98 3.50
N LYS A 83 -7.85 -23.68 3.85
CA LYS A 83 -6.82 -22.97 4.66
C LYS A 83 -5.36 -23.37 4.36
N MET A 84 -5.05 -23.86 3.16
CA MET A 84 -3.72 -24.38 2.82
C MET A 84 -2.69 -23.27 2.84
N GLY A 85 -1.58 -23.44 3.57
CA GLY A 85 -0.47 -22.49 3.60
C GLY A 85 -0.77 -21.19 4.36
N MET A 86 -1.71 -21.23 5.31
CA MET A 86 -2.10 -20.07 6.12
C MET A 86 -0.96 -19.57 7.03
N GLU A 87 -0.04 -20.45 7.47
CA GLU A 87 1.10 -20.06 8.32
C GLU A 87 2.07 -19.10 7.61
N ILE A 88 2.53 -19.46 6.40
CA ILE A 88 3.43 -18.61 5.60
C ILE A 88 2.74 -17.29 5.25
N ARG A 89 1.44 -17.32 4.93
CA ARG A 89 0.68 -16.11 4.62
C ARG A 89 0.48 -15.22 5.84
N LYS A 90 0.27 -15.79 7.02
CA LYS A 90 0.17 -15.04 8.27
C LYS A 90 1.50 -14.36 8.59
N GLU A 91 2.63 -15.05 8.44
CA GLU A 91 3.96 -14.45 8.64
C GLU A 91 4.21 -13.28 7.66
N ARG A 92 3.84 -13.45 6.38
CA ARG A 92 3.94 -12.40 5.36
C ARG A 92 3.05 -11.21 5.68
N TYR A 93 1.81 -11.46 6.09
CA TYR A 93 0.86 -10.44 6.52
C TYR A 93 1.40 -9.66 7.74
N GLU A 94 1.86 -10.34 8.79
CA GLU A 94 2.43 -9.69 9.97
C GLU A 94 3.67 -8.84 9.62
N ARG A 95 4.49 -9.31 8.67
CA ARG A 95 5.63 -8.52 8.17
C ARG A 95 5.18 -7.29 7.39
N ALA A 96 4.10 -7.38 6.61
CA ALA A 96 3.50 -6.24 5.91
C ALA A 96 2.99 -5.19 6.91
N VAL A 97 2.20 -5.62 7.90
CA VAL A 97 1.68 -4.73 8.95
C VAL A 97 2.80 -4.05 9.73
N LYS A 98 3.84 -4.79 10.15
CA LYS A 98 5.02 -4.20 10.82
C LYS A 98 5.72 -3.15 9.97
N TRP A 99 5.79 -3.35 8.66
CA TRP A 99 6.34 -2.35 7.75
C TRP A 99 5.44 -1.11 7.70
N LEU A 100 4.12 -1.28 7.54
CA LEU A 100 3.15 -0.19 7.52
C LEU A 100 3.17 0.63 8.81
N GLU A 101 3.25 -0.01 9.98
CA GLU A 101 3.44 0.66 11.28
C GLU A 101 4.78 1.42 11.33
N GLY A 102 5.85 0.85 10.76
CA GLY A 102 7.15 1.50 10.60
C GLY A 102 7.08 2.76 9.73
N VAL A 103 6.26 2.73 8.67
CA VAL A 103 6.02 3.88 7.80
C VAL A 103 5.19 4.95 8.50
N GLN A 104 4.10 4.55 9.15
CA GLN A 104 3.22 5.44 9.90
C GLN A 104 4.00 6.17 11.01
N SER A 105 4.78 5.42 11.80
CA SER A 105 5.66 5.97 12.84
C SER A 105 6.81 6.84 12.29
N GLY A 106 7.06 6.82 10.97
CA GLY A 106 8.12 7.58 10.32
C GLY A 106 9.52 7.00 10.52
N LYS A 107 9.65 5.80 11.08
CA LYS A 107 10.93 5.07 11.16
C LYS A 107 11.40 4.59 9.80
N ILE A 108 10.44 4.29 8.91
CA ILE A 108 10.67 3.90 7.54
C ILE A 108 10.07 4.99 6.65
N VAL A 109 10.87 5.54 5.74
CA VAL A 109 10.40 6.56 4.79
C VAL A 109 10.48 5.95 3.39
N PRO A 110 9.39 5.35 2.88
CA PRO A 110 9.34 4.86 1.52
C PRO A 110 9.32 6.02 0.52
N ASP A 111 9.86 5.76 -0.67
CA ASP A 111 9.79 6.65 -1.82
C ASP A 111 8.37 6.61 -2.41
N LEU A 112 7.48 7.39 -1.82
CA LEU A 112 6.07 7.54 -2.18
C LEU A 112 5.73 9.04 -2.25
N PRO A 113 4.79 9.43 -3.13
CA PRO A 113 4.33 10.81 -3.22
C PRO A 113 3.74 11.27 -1.88
N LEU A 114 4.24 12.39 -1.37
CA LEU A 114 3.76 13.02 -0.15
C LEU A 114 2.38 13.65 -0.40
N ALA A 115 1.50 13.58 0.60
CA ALA A 115 0.27 14.34 0.56
C ALA A 115 0.59 15.84 0.55
N THR A 116 -0.08 16.60 -0.31
CA THR A 116 0.04 18.06 -0.38
C THR A 116 -1.27 18.70 0.04
N ASP A 117 -1.17 19.81 0.78
CA ASP A 117 -2.32 20.63 1.17
C ASP A 117 -2.71 21.60 0.03
N GLU A 118 -3.83 22.33 0.17
CA GLU A 118 -4.34 23.29 -0.83
C GLU A 118 -3.30 24.36 -1.24
N ASP A 119 -2.33 24.66 -0.37
CA ASP A 119 -1.21 25.58 -0.62
C ASP A 119 0.03 24.92 -1.29
N GLY A 120 -0.04 23.63 -1.65
CA GLY A 120 1.07 22.88 -2.26
C GLY A 120 2.18 22.49 -1.27
N ASN A 121 1.97 22.68 0.03
CA ASN A 121 2.90 22.28 1.07
C ASN A 121 2.73 20.80 1.42
N ALA A 122 3.83 20.08 1.64
CA ALA A 122 3.77 18.67 2.05
C ALA A 122 3.18 18.56 3.47
N THR A 123 1.99 17.98 3.58
CA THR A 123 1.22 17.83 4.82
C THR A 123 1.81 16.76 5.76
N GLY A 124 2.71 15.90 5.24
CA GLY A 124 3.28 14.76 5.96
C GLY A 124 4.53 15.03 6.81
N LEU A 125 5.00 16.27 6.90
CA LEU A 125 6.19 16.63 7.70
C LEU A 125 5.79 17.03 9.12
N PRO A 126 6.35 16.39 10.18
CA PRO A 126 6.01 16.72 11.58
C PRO A 126 6.44 18.13 12.01
N PHE A 127 7.28 18.80 11.23
CA PHE A 127 7.67 20.19 11.43
C PHE A 127 7.70 20.92 10.08
N THR A 128 6.79 21.87 9.89
CA THR A 128 6.87 22.84 8.80
C THR A 128 7.57 24.10 9.34
N TYR A 129 8.75 24.40 8.79
CA TYR A 129 9.46 25.66 9.09
C TYR A 129 9.12 26.65 7.99
N GLY A 130 8.39 27.72 8.33
CA GLY A 130 8.02 28.78 7.39
C GLY A 130 8.17 30.14 8.04
N SER A 131 8.91 31.05 7.40
CA SER A 131 8.86 32.48 7.73
C SER A 131 7.77 33.15 6.89
N GLN A 132 6.98 34.05 7.48
CA GLN A 132 6.11 34.93 6.69
C GLN A 132 6.93 35.64 5.59
N LYS A 133 6.34 35.78 4.40
CA LYS A 133 6.96 36.58 3.33
C LYS A 133 7.25 37.98 3.86
N PRO A 134 8.45 38.54 3.59
CA PRO A 134 8.83 39.85 4.10
C PRO A 134 7.82 40.90 3.61
N LEU A 135 7.17 41.59 4.55
CA LEU A 135 6.31 42.73 4.25
C LEU A 135 7.16 43.85 3.67
N ARG A 136 6.94 44.15 2.38
CA ARG A 136 7.49 45.36 1.76
C ARG A 136 6.52 46.51 2.04
N HIS A 137 6.81 47.31 3.06
CA HIS A 137 6.19 48.61 3.20
C HIS A 137 6.84 49.57 2.22
N ASN A 138 6.09 50.00 1.20
CA ASN A 138 6.46 51.20 0.44
C ASN A 138 6.05 52.40 1.29
N TRP A 139 7.04 53.24 1.60
CA TRP A 139 6.84 54.51 2.31
C TRP A 139 6.65 55.64 1.30
#